data_AF-A0A8J3W7W0-F1
#
_entry.id   AF-A0A8J3W7W0-F1
#
_cell.length_a   1.000
_cell.length_b   1.000
_cell.length_c   1.000
_cell.angle_alpha   90.00
_cell.angle_beta   90.00
_cell.angle_gamma   90.00
#
_symmetry.space_group_name_H-M   'P 1'
#
loop_
_entity.id
_entity.type
_entity.pdbx_description
1 polymer ?
#
loop_
_entity_poly.entity_id
_entity_poly.type
_entity_poly.pdbx_seq_one_letter_code
_entity_poly.pdbx_strand_id
1 'polypeptide(L)'
;MSFSNNGVDTFDPGKGYIGIRLQQGVPLLDRDWNELEDIRRHFERELRRRHIGEGVPGFNGFRISPADADDDVVIEPGGLTADGYDLVNPEAVFLSEQGDRTPLPAGDVALYLEAWVERITSAEDPALGNPQDVNMETCVRDRLRWAVRCAVRPEVPPPGSYLLAEIERPPEARRVTAEMIRDRRRTRLNLAEAVDRLAGAEARLGALEETARRIQSDLDTVKQDLSRLLWDVNIGYENLMLYFGWEQDFVVTVTDRFGAPVPNAELLCTADWGALSPAVSVTDAAGRARLSFTGVAAPAVPPPADLGKLHRIGQKVAAHALQEQAPGLAAVEYANVRFDPDELEIISRYSPPGVFDDISAALPLAPIVAVPDTRVATVTVTARPAGSTTVRGTGCFQFQVGFWVVDWARSKIIEAVAAVQVGSRIGDLLRQGITEDRFDSGKVTERLPFTLQGIGDDVQLALKRSLFTDPDVGDDQLHRGGKLGQVIAQEATAAIGARANRAVVTLLQQFADSPEVPVEEADARAARTEIVQRASQITAGFAQSQRQLFTATRLGG
;
A
#
# COMPACT_ATOMS: atom_id res chain seq x y z
N MET A 1 -41.26 82.19 7.57
CA MET A 1 -40.20 82.56 8.53
C MET A 1 -39.34 83.64 7.90
N SER A 2 -39.04 84.73 8.61
CA SER A 2 -38.23 85.83 8.07
C SER A 2 -36.81 85.74 8.63
N PHE A 3 -35.92 85.00 7.96
CA PHE A 3 -34.48 85.09 8.23
C PHE A 3 -33.93 86.35 7.57
N SER A 4 -32.85 86.94 8.11
CA SER A 4 -32.24 88.18 7.56
C SER A 4 -31.80 88.08 6.08
N ASN A 5 -31.73 86.87 5.53
CA ASN A 5 -31.31 86.55 4.16
C ASN A 5 -32.42 85.92 3.30
N ASN A 6 -33.69 86.31 3.48
CA ASN A 6 -34.84 85.74 2.74
C ASN A 6 -34.95 84.20 2.83
N GLY A 7 -34.43 83.60 3.91
CA GLY A 7 -34.44 82.15 4.13
C GLY A 7 -33.35 81.35 3.43
N VAL A 8 -32.34 82.00 2.85
CA VAL A 8 -31.17 81.30 2.26
C VAL A 8 -30.18 80.94 3.36
N ASP A 9 -29.90 79.64 3.49
CA ASP A 9 -28.86 79.08 4.35
C ASP A 9 -27.47 79.58 3.90
N THR A 10 -26.68 80.12 4.83
CA THR A 10 -25.34 80.63 4.54
C THR A 10 -24.27 79.54 4.63
N PHE A 11 -24.58 78.41 5.28
CA PHE A 11 -23.67 77.28 5.37
C PHE A 11 -23.56 76.54 4.04
N ASP A 12 -22.33 76.33 3.58
CA ASP A 12 -22.01 75.51 2.41
C ASP A 12 -20.89 74.52 2.77
N PRO A 13 -21.20 73.21 2.88
CA PRO A 13 -20.21 72.21 3.25
C PRO A 13 -19.08 72.08 2.21
N GLY A 14 -19.30 72.50 0.95
CA GLY A 14 -18.30 72.48 -0.11
C GLY A 14 -17.17 73.50 0.08
N LYS A 15 -17.37 74.54 0.90
CA LYS A 15 -16.36 75.57 1.18
C LYS A 15 -15.34 75.16 2.25
N GLY A 16 -15.64 74.11 3.03
CA GLY A 16 -14.72 73.58 4.04
C GLY A 16 -14.46 74.52 5.23
N TYR A 17 -15.38 75.44 5.54
CA TYR A 17 -15.27 76.30 6.71
C TYR A 17 -15.46 75.50 8.00
N ILE A 18 -14.56 75.68 8.96
CA ILE A 18 -14.54 74.95 10.25
C ILE A 18 -15.04 75.78 11.45
N GLY A 19 -15.44 77.04 11.22
CA GLY A 19 -15.99 77.91 12.24
C GLY A 19 -16.01 79.38 11.83
N ILE A 20 -16.54 80.24 12.69
CA ILE A 20 -16.73 81.68 12.44
C ILE A 20 -15.95 82.47 13.49
N ARG A 21 -15.43 83.65 13.11
CA ARG A 21 -14.69 84.54 14.00
C ARG A 21 -15.29 85.95 14.00
N LEU A 22 -15.47 86.51 15.19
CA LEU A 22 -15.85 87.92 15.36
C LEU A 22 -14.70 88.83 14.93
N GLN A 23 -15.02 89.86 14.16
CA GLN A 23 -14.06 90.87 13.71
C GLN A 23 -14.44 92.24 14.28
N GLN A 24 -13.43 93.00 14.73
CA GLN A 24 -13.66 94.35 15.25
C GLN A 24 -14.34 95.23 14.20
N GLY A 25 -15.41 95.92 14.61
CA GLY A 25 -16.18 96.81 13.74
C GLY A 25 -17.21 96.11 12.85
N VAL A 26 -17.33 94.77 12.91
CA VAL A 26 -18.34 94.00 12.17
C VAL A 26 -19.49 93.63 13.12
N PRO A 27 -20.75 94.02 12.84
CA PRO A 27 -21.91 93.62 13.64
C PRO A 27 -22.12 92.10 13.62
N LEU A 28 -22.51 91.53 14.76
CA LEU A 28 -22.95 90.13 14.84
C LEU A 28 -24.38 90.02 14.29
N LEU A 29 -24.59 89.10 13.37
CA LEU A 29 -25.88 88.84 12.75
C LEU A 29 -26.36 87.42 13.07
N ASP A 30 -27.67 87.20 12.96
CA ASP A 30 -28.32 85.90 13.13
C ASP A 30 -27.70 84.82 12.22
N ARG A 31 -27.34 85.18 10.99
CA ARG A 31 -26.65 84.29 10.05
C ARG A 31 -25.31 83.78 10.55
N ASP A 32 -24.55 84.60 11.28
CA ASP A 32 -23.24 84.21 11.80
C ASP A 32 -23.41 83.22 12.94
N TRP A 33 -24.49 83.34 13.72
CA TRP A 33 -24.83 82.37 14.76
C TRP A 33 -25.35 81.06 14.16
N ASN A 34 -26.24 81.12 13.17
CA ASN A 34 -26.81 79.95 12.51
C ASN A 34 -25.72 79.15 11.77
N GLU A 35 -24.87 79.82 10.99
CA GLU A 35 -23.79 79.16 10.25
C GLU A 35 -22.76 78.54 11.20
N LEU A 36 -22.51 79.12 12.39
CA LEU A 36 -21.65 78.51 13.41
C LEU A 36 -22.21 77.17 13.89
N GLU A 37 -23.51 77.14 14.21
CA GLU A 37 -24.19 75.92 14.66
C GLU A 37 -24.27 74.88 13.53
N ASP A 38 -24.53 75.30 12.29
CA ASP A 38 -24.59 74.41 11.13
C ASP A 38 -23.23 73.78 10.80
N ILE A 39 -22.15 74.57 10.85
CA ILE A 39 -20.78 74.07 10.72
C ILE A 39 -20.51 73.02 11.81
N ARG A 40 -20.79 73.36 13.08
CA ARG A 40 -20.54 72.45 14.21
C ARG A 40 -21.30 71.14 14.05
N ARG A 41 -22.61 71.22 13.77
CA ARG A 41 -23.49 70.06 13.56
C ARG A 41 -23.02 69.20 12.39
N HIS A 42 -22.62 69.81 11.28
CA HIS A 42 -22.07 69.09 10.12
C HIS A 42 -20.82 68.31 10.50
N PHE A 43 -19.84 68.94 11.16
CA PHE A 43 -18.61 68.26 11.58
C PHE A 43 -18.84 67.14 12.58
N GLU A 44 -19.69 67.36 13.59
CA GLU A 44 -20.03 66.31 14.58
C GLU A 44 -20.70 65.10 13.90
N ARG A 45 -21.67 65.34 13.01
CA ARG A 45 -22.36 64.28 12.27
C ARG A 45 -21.43 63.52 11.33
N GLU A 46 -20.59 64.23 10.56
CA GLU A 46 -19.61 63.61 9.67
C GLU A 46 -18.57 62.78 10.41
N LEU A 47 -18.11 63.24 11.57
CA LEU A 47 -17.19 62.49 12.42
C LEU A 47 -17.79 61.14 12.80
N ARG A 48 -19.04 61.13 13.31
CA ARG A 48 -19.77 59.93 13.72
C ARG A 48 -20.01 59.00 12.54
N ARG A 49 -20.50 59.54 11.43
CA ARG A 49 -20.79 58.77 10.21
C ARG A 49 -19.55 58.09 9.64
N ARG A 50 -18.40 58.77 9.61
CA ARG A 50 -17.17 58.22 9.01
C ARG A 50 -16.38 57.30 9.94
N HIS A 51 -16.36 57.55 11.25
CA HIS A 51 -15.41 56.87 12.15
C HIS A 51 -16.06 55.96 13.18
N ILE A 52 -17.32 56.21 13.56
CA ILE A 52 -18.05 55.36 14.52
C ILE A 52 -18.90 54.35 13.76
N GLY A 53 -19.55 54.80 12.69
CA GLY A 53 -20.50 53.99 11.92
C GLY A 53 -21.88 53.95 12.57
N GLU A 54 -22.71 53.03 12.07
CA GLU A 54 -24.14 52.94 12.43
C GLU A 54 -24.42 51.63 13.15
N GLY A 55 -25.31 51.67 14.14
CA GLY A 55 -25.58 50.53 15.00
C GLY A 55 -26.24 50.88 16.32
N VAL A 56 -26.42 49.85 17.15
CA VAL A 56 -26.96 49.98 18.49
C VAL A 56 -25.86 49.71 19.52
N PRO A 57 -25.72 50.54 20.57
CA PRO A 57 -24.68 50.33 21.58
C PRO A 57 -24.81 49.01 22.35
N GLY A 58 -26.03 48.49 22.50
CA GLY A 58 -26.33 47.22 23.18
C GLY A 58 -27.00 46.20 22.25
N PHE A 59 -28.09 45.59 22.72
CA PHE A 59 -28.85 44.58 21.96
C PHE A 59 -30.28 45.00 21.61
N ASN A 60 -30.92 45.81 22.47
CA ASN A 60 -32.38 45.95 22.45
C ASN A 60 -32.88 47.22 21.75
N GLY A 61 -32.06 48.27 21.64
CA GLY A 61 -32.51 49.56 21.08
C GLY A 61 -33.03 49.45 19.65
N PHE A 62 -34.25 49.91 19.39
CA PHE A 62 -34.90 49.82 18.07
C PHE A 62 -35.01 48.39 17.52
N ARG A 63 -35.02 47.37 18.39
CA ARG A 63 -35.25 45.99 17.96
C ARG A 63 -36.67 45.88 17.43
N ILE A 64 -36.83 45.19 16.30
CA ILE A 64 -38.15 44.82 15.78
C ILE A 64 -38.59 43.52 16.45
N SER A 65 -39.75 43.54 17.10
CA SER A 65 -40.35 42.37 17.74
C SER A 65 -41.80 42.15 17.27
N PRO A 66 -42.33 40.92 17.40
CA PRO A 66 -43.71 40.61 17.05
C PRO A 66 -44.71 41.49 17.81
N ALA A 67 -45.73 42.00 17.10
CA ALA A 67 -46.89 42.62 17.73
C ALA A 67 -48.02 41.60 17.94
N ASP A 68 -48.87 41.83 18.95
CA ASP A 68 -50.18 41.14 19.08
C ASP A 68 -51.26 41.86 18.26
N ALA A 69 -50.91 42.26 17.03
CA ALA A 69 -51.77 42.92 16.07
C ALA A 69 -51.46 42.39 14.66
N ASP A 70 -52.48 42.32 13.81
CA ASP A 70 -52.31 41.93 12.42
C ASP A 70 -51.59 43.03 11.65
N ASP A 71 -50.67 42.64 10.76
CA ASP A 71 -49.91 43.52 9.88
C ASP A 71 -49.11 44.61 10.64
N ASP A 72 -48.60 44.29 11.84
CA ASP A 72 -47.84 45.22 12.68
C ASP A 72 -46.62 44.57 13.36
N VAL A 73 -45.70 45.41 13.82
CA VAL A 73 -44.56 45.03 14.68
C VAL A 73 -44.33 46.10 15.74
N VAL A 74 -43.65 45.69 16.81
CA VAL A 74 -43.21 46.60 17.88
C VAL A 74 -41.77 47.02 17.63
N ILE A 75 -41.52 48.32 17.75
CA ILE A 75 -40.17 48.90 17.79
C ILE A 75 -39.79 49.11 19.25
N GLU A 76 -38.83 48.32 19.73
CA GLU A 76 -38.41 48.29 21.13
C GLU A 76 -37.64 49.56 21.53
N PRO A 77 -37.70 49.96 22.81
CA PRO A 77 -37.01 51.14 23.31
C PRO A 77 -35.48 50.97 23.30
N GLY A 78 -34.78 52.10 23.18
CA GLY A 78 -33.34 52.22 23.36
C GLY A 78 -32.70 53.16 22.34
N GLY A 79 -31.36 53.19 22.35
CA GLY A 79 -30.56 54.08 21.49
C GLY A 79 -30.10 53.41 20.19
N LEU A 80 -29.99 54.21 19.13
CA LEU A 80 -29.45 53.81 17.83
C LEU A 80 -28.70 54.97 17.18
N THR A 81 -27.49 54.72 16.68
CA THR A 81 -26.74 55.68 15.89
C THR A 81 -26.95 55.37 14.40
N ALA A 82 -27.50 56.30 13.63
CA ALA A 82 -27.74 56.18 12.18
C ALA A 82 -27.49 57.51 11.47
N ASP A 83 -26.80 57.47 10.33
CA ASP A 83 -26.41 58.63 9.52
C ASP A 83 -25.77 59.78 10.34
N GLY A 84 -25.01 59.39 11.38
CA GLY A 84 -24.34 60.30 12.32
C GLY A 84 -25.26 60.96 13.37
N TYR A 85 -26.53 60.60 13.41
CA TYR A 85 -27.48 60.99 14.45
C TYR A 85 -27.55 59.96 15.57
N ASP A 86 -27.70 60.44 16.81
CA ASP A 86 -28.00 59.60 17.96
C ASP A 86 -29.49 59.67 18.27
N LEU A 87 -30.17 58.57 17.97
CA LEU A 87 -31.61 58.43 18.08
C LEU A 87 -31.96 57.70 19.37
N VAL A 88 -33.05 58.13 19.99
CA VAL A 88 -33.57 57.52 21.20
C VAL A 88 -35.04 57.21 20.98
N ASN A 89 -35.39 55.93 21.12
CA ASN A 89 -36.76 55.50 21.29
C ASN A 89 -37.02 55.31 22.80
N PRO A 90 -37.79 56.20 23.45
CA PRO A 90 -37.95 56.15 24.91
C PRO A 90 -38.81 54.98 25.38
N GLU A 91 -39.77 54.53 24.57
CA GLU A 91 -40.73 53.47 24.91
C GLU A 91 -41.02 52.58 23.70
N ALA A 92 -41.62 51.42 23.93
CA ALA A 92 -42.03 50.55 22.83
C ALA A 92 -43.16 51.23 22.05
N VAL A 93 -43.05 51.26 20.72
CA VAL A 93 -44.07 51.87 19.84
C VAL A 93 -44.43 50.89 18.72
N PHE A 94 -45.71 50.80 18.37
CA PHE A 94 -46.13 50.02 17.21
C PHE A 94 -45.76 50.76 15.91
N LEU A 95 -45.43 50.02 14.85
CA LEU A 95 -45.16 50.64 13.54
C LEU A 95 -46.35 51.47 13.07
N SER A 96 -47.56 50.97 13.31
CA SER A 96 -48.80 51.65 12.93
C SER A 96 -49.08 52.96 13.70
N GLU A 97 -48.42 53.21 14.84
CA GLU A 97 -48.65 54.38 15.68
C GLU A 97 -47.78 55.60 15.31
N GLN A 98 -46.87 55.47 14.33
CA GLN A 98 -45.90 56.50 13.97
C GLN A 98 -46.44 57.67 13.11
N GLY A 99 -47.67 58.12 13.35
CA GLY A 99 -48.27 59.31 12.72
C GLY A 99 -48.82 59.10 11.29
N ASP A 100 -48.10 58.34 10.45
CA ASP A 100 -48.57 57.86 9.15
C ASP A 100 -48.91 56.37 9.26
N ARG A 101 -50.15 56.05 9.64
CA ARG A 101 -50.67 54.68 9.81
C ARG A 101 -50.46 53.83 8.54
N THR A 102 -49.28 53.24 8.40
CA THR A 102 -48.93 52.35 7.29
C THR A 102 -48.81 50.95 7.87
N PRO A 103 -49.83 50.08 7.70
CA PRO A 103 -49.71 48.69 8.09
C PRO A 103 -48.60 48.01 7.27
N LEU A 104 -48.02 46.94 7.80
CA LEU A 104 -47.02 46.15 7.09
C LEU A 104 -47.63 45.59 5.79
N PRO A 105 -47.10 45.95 4.63
CA PRO A 105 -47.62 45.47 3.35
C PRO A 105 -47.41 43.96 3.22
N ALA A 106 -48.31 43.28 2.51
CA ALA A 106 -48.24 41.83 2.28
C ALA A 106 -46.92 41.43 1.59
N GLY A 107 -46.40 40.24 1.95
CA GLY A 107 -45.15 39.70 1.42
C GLY A 107 -43.90 40.12 2.22
N ASP A 108 -42.73 39.92 1.61
CA ASP A 108 -41.43 40.18 2.23
C ASP A 108 -41.12 41.67 2.26
N VAL A 109 -40.74 42.18 3.43
CA VAL A 109 -40.53 43.62 3.65
C VAL A 109 -39.21 43.90 4.35
N ALA A 110 -38.57 45.01 3.98
CA ALA A 110 -37.44 45.57 4.70
C ALA A 110 -37.93 46.73 5.56
N LEU A 111 -37.64 46.69 6.87
CA LEU A 111 -37.89 47.80 7.79
C LEU A 111 -36.62 48.61 7.95
N TYR A 112 -36.72 49.89 7.64
CA TYR A 112 -35.62 50.82 7.72
C TYR A 112 -36.03 52.06 8.51
N LEU A 113 -35.06 52.68 9.16
CA LEU A 113 -35.24 53.90 9.92
C LEU A 113 -34.82 55.10 9.06
N GLU A 114 -35.70 56.10 9.02
CA GLU A 114 -35.41 57.43 8.51
C GLU A 114 -35.36 58.42 9.66
N ALA A 115 -34.34 59.28 9.65
CA ALA A 115 -34.21 60.37 10.60
C ALA A 115 -34.14 61.71 9.88
N TRP A 116 -34.84 62.72 10.40
CA TRP A 116 -34.84 64.07 9.85
C TRP A 116 -34.89 65.10 10.96
N VAL A 117 -34.49 66.33 10.63
CA VAL A 117 -34.56 67.46 11.55
C VAL A 117 -35.84 68.24 11.24
N GLU A 118 -36.70 68.39 12.25
CA GLU A 118 -37.90 69.19 12.20
C GLU A 118 -37.67 70.51 12.95
N ARG A 119 -38.03 71.63 12.34
CA ARG A 119 -37.90 72.94 12.98
C ARG A 119 -39.18 73.27 13.75
N ILE A 120 -39.02 73.56 15.04
CA ILE A 120 -40.07 73.81 16.02
C ILE A 120 -40.13 75.30 16.35
N THR A 121 -41.34 75.86 16.26
CA THR A 121 -41.67 77.23 16.62
C THR A 121 -42.55 77.27 17.86
N SER A 122 -42.90 78.46 18.32
CA SER A 122 -43.87 78.66 19.40
C SER A 122 -45.29 78.20 19.05
N ALA A 123 -45.60 77.98 17.76
CA ALA A 123 -46.87 77.41 17.35
C ALA A 123 -46.99 75.93 17.76
N GLU A 124 -45.91 75.16 17.62
CA GLU A 124 -45.88 73.76 18.03
C GLU A 124 -45.47 73.57 19.50
N ASP A 125 -44.60 74.43 20.03
CA ASP A 125 -44.14 74.40 21.41
C ASP A 125 -44.31 75.78 22.08
N PRO A 126 -45.46 76.03 22.75
CA PRO A 126 -45.75 77.32 23.37
C PRO A 126 -44.70 77.80 24.38
N ALA A 127 -43.86 76.90 24.92
CA ALA A 127 -42.78 77.26 25.84
C ALA A 127 -41.64 78.04 25.15
N LEU A 128 -41.58 78.07 23.82
CA LEU A 128 -40.62 78.87 23.06
C LEU A 128 -41.00 80.36 23.01
N GLY A 129 -42.24 80.70 23.37
CA GLY A 129 -42.68 82.07 23.59
C GLY A 129 -42.02 82.68 24.83
N ASN A 130 -41.71 83.96 24.78
CA ASN A 130 -41.16 84.70 25.92
C ASN A 130 -42.06 85.90 26.29
N PRO A 131 -43.26 85.66 26.85
CA PRO A 131 -44.19 86.71 27.22
C PRO A 131 -43.69 87.62 28.36
N GLN A 132 -42.67 87.19 29.11
CA GLN A 132 -42.20 87.87 30.31
C GLN A 132 -41.14 88.95 30.04
N ASP A 133 -40.35 88.81 28.97
CA ASP A 133 -39.22 89.71 28.69
C ASP A 133 -39.44 90.50 27.39
N VAL A 134 -39.39 89.81 26.24
CA VAL A 134 -39.50 90.45 24.91
C VAL A 134 -40.89 90.34 24.28
N ASN A 135 -41.82 89.65 24.94
CA ASN A 135 -43.18 89.36 24.47
C ASN A 135 -43.27 88.87 23.01
N MET A 136 -42.31 88.04 22.62
CA MET A 136 -42.22 87.42 21.30
C MET A 136 -41.61 86.02 21.38
N GLU A 137 -41.67 85.26 20.29
CA GLU A 137 -40.95 83.99 20.16
C GLU A 137 -39.44 84.21 20.32
N THR A 138 -38.77 83.29 21.01
CA THR A 138 -37.30 83.26 21.04
C THR A 138 -36.75 82.64 19.74
N CYS A 139 -35.57 82.02 19.74
CA CYS A 139 -35.09 81.29 18.56
C CYS A 139 -35.94 80.03 18.29
N VAL A 140 -36.03 79.61 17.03
CA VAL A 140 -36.56 78.27 16.70
C VAL A 140 -35.67 77.16 17.25
N ARG A 141 -36.23 75.96 17.45
CA ARG A 141 -35.47 74.76 17.89
C ARG A 141 -35.47 73.73 16.77
N ASP A 142 -34.34 73.12 16.52
CA ASP A 142 -34.26 71.96 15.63
C ASP A 142 -34.43 70.69 16.49
N ARG A 143 -35.45 69.89 16.19
CA ARG A 143 -35.78 68.63 16.87
C ARG A 143 -35.50 67.47 15.93
N LEU A 144 -34.69 66.52 16.38
CA LEU A 144 -34.46 65.29 15.66
C LEU A 144 -35.69 64.38 15.74
N ARG A 145 -36.21 63.97 14.59
CA ARG A 145 -37.33 63.06 14.42
C ARG A 145 -36.86 61.79 13.72
N TRP A 146 -37.61 60.72 13.94
CA TRP A 146 -37.40 59.46 13.27
C TRP A 146 -38.72 58.74 13.05
N ALA A 147 -38.74 57.89 12.03
CA ALA A 147 -39.81 56.94 11.78
C ALA A 147 -39.21 55.66 11.18
N VAL A 148 -39.86 54.54 11.44
CA VAL A 148 -39.58 53.28 10.76
C VAL A 148 -40.54 53.18 9.59
N ARG A 149 -39.99 52.89 8.42
CA ARG A 149 -40.73 52.73 7.16
C ARG A 149 -40.49 51.33 6.62
N CYS A 150 -41.38 50.90 5.73
CA CYS A 150 -41.31 49.61 5.08
C CYS A 150 -41.08 49.78 3.57
N ALA A 151 -40.20 48.95 3.00
CA ALA A 151 -40.07 48.76 1.56
C ALA A 151 -40.47 47.32 1.22
N VAL A 152 -41.35 47.14 0.24
CA VAL A 152 -41.74 45.81 -0.25
C VAL A 152 -40.62 45.30 -1.14
N ARG A 153 -40.06 44.13 -0.83
CA ARG A 153 -38.96 43.59 -1.63
C ARG A 153 -39.43 43.29 -3.06
N PRO A 154 -38.62 43.57 -4.10
CA PRO A 154 -37.18 43.87 -4.05
C PRO A 154 -36.80 45.35 -3.95
N GLU A 155 -37.74 46.25 -3.61
CA GLU A 155 -37.42 47.67 -3.42
C GLU A 155 -36.34 47.85 -2.34
N VAL A 156 -35.37 48.72 -2.64
CA VAL A 156 -34.24 48.99 -1.74
C VAL A 156 -34.61 50.20 -0.88
N PRO A 157 -34.37 50.14 0.45
CA PRO A 157 -34.51 51.30 1.32
C PRO A 157 -33.79 52.54 0.74
N PRO A 158 -34.36 53.75 0.88
CA PRO A 158 -33.76 54.98 0.39
C PRO A 158 -32.31 55.17 0.90
N PRO A 159 -31.42 55.77 0.10
CA PRO A 159 -30.08 56.13 0.57
C PRO A 159 -30.14 57.02 1.81
N GLY A 160 -29.29 56.74 2.80
CA GLY A 160 -29.28 57.47 4.08
C GLY A 160 -30.25 56.93 5.15
N SER A 161 -31.00 55.87 4.83
CA SER A 161 -31.77 55.11 5.83
C SER A 161 -30.93 54.00 6.46
N TYR A 162 -31.31 53.58 7.68
CA TYR A 162 -30.66 52.48 8.40
C TYR A 162 -31.56 51.24 8.44
N LEU A 163 -31.09 50.11 7.89
CA LEU A 163 -31.84 48.85 7.88
C LEU A 163 -31.91 48.24 9.29
N LEU A 164 -33.13 48.12 9.83
CA LEU A 164 -33.38 47.52 11.14
C LEU A 164 -33.59 46.01 11.04
N ALA A 165 -34.51 45.59 10.19
CA ALA A 165 -34.87 44.19 10.07
C ALA A 165 -35.41 43.87 8.68
N GLU A 166 -35.37 42.60 8.33
CA GLU A 166 -36.07 42.04 7.18
C GLU A 166 -37.14 41.08 7.72
N ILE A 167 -38.36 41.20 7.23
CA ILE A 167 -39.45 40.28 7.55
C ILE A 167 -39.72 39.42 6.32
N GLU A 168 -39.54 38.11 6.47
CA GLU A 168 -39.89 37.11 5.46
C GLU A 168 -41.24 36.50 5.82
N ARG A 169 -42.29 36.86 5.08
CA ARG A 169 -43.68 36.57 5.48
C ARG A 169 -44.41 35.76 4.41
N PRO A 170 -45.02 34.62 4.77
CA PRO A 170 -45.88 33.87 3.86
C PRO A 170 -47.03 34.75 3.34
N PRO A 171 -47.50 34.57 2.08
CA PRO A 171 -48.49 35.46 1.45
C PRO A 171 -49.81 35.61 2.21
N GLU A 172 -50.21 34.60 2.98
CA GLU A 172 -51.48 34.53 3.71
C GLU A 172 -51.34 34.89 5.20
N ALA A 173 -50.11 35.09 5.70
CA ALA A 173 -49.85 35.32 7.11
C ALA A 173 -50.00 36.81 7.46
N ARG A 174 -50.98 37.13 8.30
CA ARG A 174 -51.20 38.51 8.78
C ARG A 174 -50.43 38.86 10.04
N ARG A 175 -50.27 37.90 10.97
CA ARG A 175 -49.44 38.07 12.16
C ARG A 175 -47.96 37.81 11.85
N VAL A 176 -47.10 38.70 12.32
CA VAL A 176 -45.64 38.51 12.27
C VAL A 176 -45.20 37.72 13.50
N THR A 177 -44.44 36.63 13.30
CA THR A 177 -43.82 35.86 14.42
C THR A 177 -42.32 36.14 14.52
N ALA A 178 -41.69 35.76 15.62
CA ALA A 178 -40.27 36.05 15.85
C ALA A 178 -39.36 35.40 14.79
N GLU A 179 -39.74 34.23 14.29
CA GLU A 179 -39.01 33.47 13.28
C GLU A 179 -39.05 34.14 11.90
N MET A 180 -40.07 34.98 11.64
CA MET A 180 -40.19 35.75 10.41
C MET A 180 -39.26 36.97 10.39
N ILE A 181 -38.76 37.41 11.56
CA ILE A 181 -37.98 38.64 11.71
C ILE A 181 -36.49 38.30 11.70
N ARG A 182 -35.78 38.80 10.70
CA ARG A 182 -34.32 38.78 10.63
C ARG A 182 -33.78 40.12 11.08
N ASP A 183 -33.15 40.14 12.25
CA ASP A 183 -32.47 41.33 12.76
C ASP A 183 -31.25 41.67 11.88
N ARG A 184 -31.19 42.90 11.37
CA ARG A 184 -30.10 43.40 10.53
C ARG A 184 -29.28 44.48 11.21
N ARG A 185 -29.62 44.83 12.46
CA ARG A 185 -28.92 45.86 13.23
C ARG A 185 -27.50 45.39 13.56
N ARG A 186 -26.53 46.28 13.41
CA ARG A 186 -25.20 46.11 14.01
C ARG A 186 -25.30 46.35 15.50
N THR A 187 -25.19 45.30 16.30
CA THR A 187 -25.25 45.38 17.76
C THR A 187 -23.87 45.55 18.39
N ARG A 188 -23.83 45.97 19.66
CA ARG A 188 -22.58 46.18 20.43
C ARG A 188 -21.64 47.19 19.77
N LEU A 189 -22.18 48.26 19.21
CA LEU A 189 -21.39 49.39 18.71
C LEU A 189 -20.88 50.21 19.90
N ASN A 190 -19.96 49.63 20.67
CA ASN A 190 -19.35 50.20 21.85
C ASN A 190 -17.86 49.85 21.88
N LEU A 191 -17.01 50.88 21.94
CA LEU A 191 -15.56 50.71 21.89
C LEU A 191 -15.01 49.93 23.09
N ALA A 192 -15.55 50.15 24.30
CA ALA A 192 -15.11 49.43 25.49
C ALA A 192 -15.41 47.93 25.37
N GLU A 193 -16.62 47.57 24.92
CA GLU A 193 -16.99 46.17 24.71
C GLU A 193 -16.17 45.51 23.59
N ALA A 194 -15.83 46.26 22.53
CA ALA A 194 -14.95 45.76 21.47
C ALA A 194 -13.55 45.42 21.99
N VAL A 195 -12.97 46.28 22.84
CA VAL A 195 -11.66 46.05 23.47
C VAL A 195 -11.69 44.81 24.38
N ASP A 196 -12.69 44.67 25.25
CA ASP A 196 -12.82 43.52 26.14
C ASP A 196 -12.97 42.20 25.36
N ARG A 197 -13.73 42.22 24.26
CA ARG A 197 -13.89 41.06 23.37
C ARG A 197 -12.59 40.70 22.68
N LEU A 198 -11.81 41.69 22.24
CA LEU A 198 -10.51 41.47 21.61
C LEU A 198 -9.52 40.85 22.59
N ALA A 199 -9.41 41.40 23.80
CA ALA A 199 -8.57 40.83 24.87
C ALA A 199 -8.97 39.38 25.20
N GLY A 200 -10.28 39.10 25.26
CA GLY A 200 -10.78 37.74 25.46
C GLY A 200 -10.46 36.79 24.29
N ALA A 201 -10.41 37.29 23.05
CA ALA A 201 -10.00 36.50 21.89
C ALA A 201 -8.49 36.22 21.90
N GLU A 202 -7.67 37.21 22.21
CA GLU A 202 -6.21 37.08 22.35
C GLU A 202 -5.84 36.04 23.42
N ALA A 203 -6.52 36.07 24.58
CA ALA A 203 -6.31 35.07 25.63
C ALA A 203 -6.63 33.64 25.18
N ARG A 204 -7.70 33.44 24.39
CA ARG A 204 -8.05 32.12 23.83
C ARG A 204 -7.04 31.64 22.79
N LEU A 205 -6.51 32.54 21.97
CA LEU A 205 -5.45 32.23 21.01
C LEU A 205 -4.18 31.77 21.72
N GLY A 206 -3.76 32.48 22.78
CA GLY A 206 -2.60 32.05 23.58
C GLY A 206 -2.78 30.66 24.21
N ALA A 207 -3.97 30.34 24.70
CA ALA A 207 -4.27 29.01 25.25
C ALA A 207 -4.23 27.90 24.18
N LEU A 208 -4.70 28.19 22.96
CA LEU A 208 -4.62 27.26 21.83
C LEU A 208 -3.17 27.02 21.40
N GLU A 209 -2.35 28.06 21.33
CA GLU A 209 -0.92 27.94 20.99
C GLU A 209 -0.15 27.09 22.01
N GLU A 210 -0.43 27.27 23.30
CA GLU A 210 0.17 26.44 24.36
C GLU A 210 -0.23 24.98 24.22
N THR A 211 -1.52 24.72 23.95
CA THR A 211 -2.04 23.37 23.74
C THR A 211 -1.38 22.72 22.52
N ALA A 212 -1.23 23.46 21.42
CA ALA A 212 -0.57 22.98 20.21
C ALA A 212 0.91 22.64 20.46
N ARG A 213 1.64 23.49 21.20
CA ARG A 213 3.04 23.21 21.59
C ARG A 213 3.16 21.95 22.44
N ARG A 214 2.22 21.71 23.37
CA ARG A 214 2.20 20.49 24.18
C ARG A 214 1.98 19.24 23.34
N ILE A 215 0.97 19.26 22.47
CA ILE A 215 0.66 18.13 21.57
C ILE A 215 1.87 17.81 20.68
N GLN A 216 2.56 18.82 20.18
CA GLN A 216 3.75 18.64 19.36
C GLN A 216 4.87 17.92 20.14
N SER A 217 5.13 18.33 21.39
CA SER A 217 6.12 17.68 22.26
C SER A 217 5.75 16.22 22.59
N ASP A 218 4.48 15.95 22.85
CA ASP A 218 4.00 14.59 23.13
C ASP A 218 4.17 13.69 21.89
N LEU A 219 3.85 14.21 20.71
CA LEU A 219 4.03 13.51 19.44
C LEU A 219 5.51 13.17 19.18
N ASP A 220 6.41 14.10 19.45
CA ASP A 220 7.85 13.88 19.27
C ASP A 220 8.40 12.85 20.26
N THR A 221 7.87 12.82 21.49
CA THR A 221 8.18 11.78 22.49
C THR A 221 7.70 10.39 22.02
N VAL A 222 6.45 10.28 21.59
CA VAL A 222 5.88 9.02 21.07
C VAL A 222 6.66 8.53 19.85
N LYS A 223 7.08 9.43 18.96
CA LYS A 223 7.93 9.10 17.83
C LYS A 223 9.27 8.52 18.28
N GLN A 224 9.89 9.10 19.30
CA GLN A 224 11.15 8.60 19.84
C GLN A 224 10.98 7.23 20.50
N ASP A 225 9.89 6.98 21.22
CA ASP A 225 9.64 5.67 21.83
C ASP A 225 9.35 4.59 20.79
N LEU A 226 8.53 4.88 19.78
CA LEU A 226 8.29 3.96 18.66
C LEU A 226 9.59 3.62 17.92
N SER A 227 10.51 4.58 17.78
CA SER A 227 11.81 4.34 17.14
C SER A 227 12.72 3.37 17.89
N ARG A 228 12.55 3.24 19.22
CA ARG A 228 13.29 2.26 20.01
C ARG A 228 12.71 0.86 19.90
N LEU A 229 11.44 0.74 19.49
CA LEU A 229 10.70 -0.51 19.50
C LEU A 229 10.82 -1.29 18.20
N LEU A 230 10.99 -0.62 17.06
CA LEU A 230 10.97 -1.25 15.74
C LEU A 230 12.28 -1.05 14.98
N TRP A 231 12.78 -2.14 14.39
CA TRP A 231 13.95 -2.16 13.51
C TRP A 231 13.53 -2.62 12.11
N ASP A 232 14.14 -2.01 11.11
CA ASP A 232 14.01 -2.41 9.72
C ASP A 232 15.08 -3.44 9.39
N VAL A 233 14.66 -4.58 8.84
CA VAL A 233 15.54 -5.70 8.46
C VAL A 233 15.54 -5.82 6.95
N ASN A 234 16.61 -5.34 6.32
CA ASN A 234 16.81 -5.41 4.88
C ASN A 234 17.76 -6.56 4.53
N ILE A 235 17.45 -7.30 3.47
CA ILE A 235 18.21 -8.48 3.07
C ILE A 235 18.69 -8.28 1.63
N GLY A 236 20.01 -8.17 1.46
CA GLY A 236 20.67 -8.09 0.15
C GLY A 236 21.23 -9.44 -0.27
N TYR A 237 20.98 -9.85 -1.50
CA TYR A 237 21.46 -11.11 -2.09
C TYR A 237 21.79 -10.89 -3.57
N GLU A 238 22.65 -11.74 -4.14
CA GLU A 238 23.04 -11.65 -5.55
C GLU A 238 22.10 -12.44 -6.48
N ASN A 239 21.71 -13.66 -6.07
CA ASN A 239 20.92 -14.57 -6.90
C ASN A 239 19.68 -15.06 -6.15
N LEU A 240 18.51 -14.98 -6.80
CA LEU A 240 17.25 -15.58 -6.33
C LEU A 240 17.07 -17.04 -6.75
N MET A 241 17.83 -17.46 -7.76
CA MET A 241 17.71 -18.74 -8.44
C MET A 241 19.01 -19.50 -8.25
N LEU A 242 18.94 -20.69 -7.66
CA LEU A 242 20.10 -21.51 -7.30
C LEU A 242 19.89 -22.94 -7.79
N TYR A 243 20.96 -23.68 -8.08
CA TYR A 243 20.86 -25.12 -8.32
C TYR A 243 20.96 -25.89 -6.99
N PHE A 244 20.36 -27.07 -6.90
CA PHE A 244 20.48 -27.94 -5.73
C PHE A 244 21.96 -28.15 -5.34
N GLY A 245 22.27 -27.95 -4.05
CA GLY A 245 23.61 -27.99 -3.48
C GLY A 245 24.42 -26.68 -3.57
N TRP A 246 23.96 -25.70 -4.35
CA TRP A 246 24.65 -24.41 -4.46
C TRP A 246 24.53 -23.59 -3.17
N GLU A 247 25.68 -23.13 -2.66
CA GLU A 247 25.77 -22.22 -1.51
C GLU A 247 25.79 -20.75 -1.97
N GLN A 248 24.89 -19.94 -1.43
CA GLN A 248 24.72 -18.51 -1.76
C GLN A 248 24.82 -17.65 -0.50
N ASP A 249 25.71 -16.67 -0.55
CA ASP A 249 25.85 -15.66 0.50
C ASP A 249 24.77 -14.57 0.36
N PHE A 250 24.29 -14.08 1.51
CA PHE A 250 23.42 -12.92 1.61
C PHE A 250 23.79 -12.08 2.83
N VAL A 251 23.45 -10.79 2.76
CA VAL A 251 23.76 -9.81 3.79
C VAL A 251 22.47 -9.27 4.39
N VAL A 252 22.30 -9.47 5.70
CA VAL A 252 21.22 -8.84 6.45
C VAL A 252 21.74 -7.52 7.01
N THR A 253 21.02 -6.44 6.75
CA THR A 253 21.27 -5.11 7.29
C THR A 253 20.12 -4.72 8.20
N VAL A 254 20.43 -4.39 9.45
CA VAL A 254 19.47 -3.91 10.44
C VAL A 254 19.68 -2.43 10.66
N THR A 255 18.64 -1.65 10.42
CA THR A 255 18.60 -0.22 10.70
C THR A 255 17.48 0.11 11.67
N ASP A 256 17.63 1.20 12.41
CA ASP A 256 16.48 1.82 13.06
C ASP A 256 15.59 2.50 12.01
N ARG A 257 14.42 3.00 12.44
CA ARG A 257 13.48 3.67 11.53
C ARG A 257 14.00 4.98 10.92
N PHE A 258 15.13 5.51 11.40
CA PHE A 258 15.77 6.71 10.87
C PHE A 258 16.90 6.35 9.88
N GLY A 259 17.08 5.06 9.60
CA GLY A 259 18.11 4.55 8.71
C GLY A 259 19.49 4.45 9.35
N ALA A 260 19.62 4.63 10.66
CA ALA A 260 20.90 4.46 11.35
C ALA A 260 21.18 2.96 11.57
N PRO A 261 22.42 2.50 11.39
CA PRO A 261 22.77 1.10 11.56
C PRO A 261 22.65 0.66 13.03
N VAL A 262 22.13 -0.56 13.25
CA VAL A 262 22.00 -1.15 14.59
C VAL A 262 23.10 -2.20 14.80
N PRO A 263 24.19 -1.88 15.53
CA PRO A 263 25.24 -2.86 15.83
C PRO A 263 24.83 -3.81 16.95
N ASN A 264 25.45 -4.99 16.99
CA ASN A 264 25.23 -6.02 18.00
C ASN A 264 23.78 -6.51 18.11
N ALA A 265 23.00 -6.37 17.03
CA ALA A 265 21.68 -6.99 16.92
C ALA A 265 21.88 -8.49 16.68
N GLU A 266 21.22 -9.32 17.48
CA GLU A 266 21.21 -10.77 17.30
C GLU A 266 20.16 -11.12 16.25
N LEU A 267 20.57 -11.89 15.25
CA LEU A 267 19.74 -12.35 14.15
C LEU A 267 19.50 -13.84 14.30
N LEU A 268 18.24 -14.26 14.36
CA LEU A 268 17.87 -15.66 14.23
C LEU A 268 17.23 -15.90 12.88
N CYS A 269 17.88 -16.74 12.09
CA CYS A 269 17.46 -17.07 10.75
C CYS A 269 16.92 -18.51 10.71
N THR A 270 15.74 -18.68 10.13
CA THR A 270 15.09 -19.98 9.95
C THR A 270 14.69 -20.15 8.51
N ALA A 271 14.89 -21.34 7.94
CA ALA A 271 14.38 -21.70 6.63
C ALA A 271 13.35 -22.82 6.75
N ASP A 272 12.31 -22.79 5.93
CA ASP A 272 11.35 -23.91 5.80
C ASP A 272 11.97 -25.12 5.07
N TRP A 273 12.98 -24.88 4.24
CA TRP A 273 13.74 -25.88 3.51
C TRP A 273 15.14 -25.36 3.19
N GLY A 274 16.13 -26.25 3.10
CA GLY A 274 17.54 -25.87 2.95
C GLY A 274 18.26 -25.71 4.29
N ALA A 275 19.55 -25.38 4.21
CA ALA A 275 20.42 -25.17 5.36
C ALA A 275 20.95 -23.73 5.39
N LEU A 276 21.04 -23.16 6.59
CA LEU A 276 21.58 -21.83 6.85
C LEU A 276 22.87 -21.94 7.66
N SER A 277 23.89 -21.18 7.27
CA SER A 277 25.19 -21.15 7.95
C SER A 277 25.69 -19.71 8.10
N PRO A 278 25.86 -19.18 9.33
CA PRO A 278 25.29 -19.70 10.58
C PRO A 278 23.76 -19.49 10.63
N ALA A 279 23.04 -20.19 11.50
CA ALA A 279 21.61 -19.93 11.75
C ALA A 279 21.38 -18.74 12.70
N VAL A 280 22.39 -18.40 13.51
CA VAL A 280 22.39 -17.24 14.41
C VAL A 280 23.64 -16.41 14.12
N SER A 281 23.45 -15.09 13.95
CA SER A 281 24.54 -14.16 13.67
C SER A 281 24.33 -12.84 14.41
N VAL A 282 25.37 -12.01 14.49
CA VAL A 282 25.31 -10.71 15.16
C VAL A 282 25.76 -9.63 14.18
N THR A 283 25.07 -8.50 14.15
CA THR A 283 25.41 -7.40 13.26
C THR A 283 26.69 -6.67 13.69
N ASP A 284 27.48 -6.27 12.70
CA ASP A 284 28.69 -5.47 12.86
C ASP A 284 28.40 -3.99 13.17
N ALA A 285 29.44 -3.15 13.24
CA ALA A 285 29.32 -1.71 13.49
C ALA A 285 28.47 -0.96 12.43
N ALA A 286 28.34 -1.52 11.22
CA ALA A 286 27.50 -0.99 10.14
C ALA A 286 26.10 -1.61 10.13
N GLY A 287 25.73 -2.38 11.17
CA GLY A 287 24.43 -3.03 11.27
C GLY A 287 24.28 -4.22 10.32
N ARG A 288 25.38 -4.81 9.83
CA ARG A 288 25.36 -5.87 8.82
C ARG A 288 25.79 -7.21 9.38
N ALA A 289 25.19 -8.28 8.90
CA ALA A 289 25.61 -9.65 9.15
C ALA A 289 25.59 -10.44 7.85
N ARG A 290 26.62 -11.27 7.63
CA ARG A 290 26.73 -12.15 6.47
C ARG A 290 26.33 -13.56 6.86
N LEU A 291 25.51 -14.19 6.05
CA LEU A 291 25.05 -15.57 6.22
C LEU A 291 24.99 -16.24 4.85
N SER A 292 24.98 -17.57 4.85
CA SER A 292 24.96 -18.38 3.64
C SER A 292 23.78 -19.34 3.66
N PHE A 293 23.15 -19.54 2.51
CA PHE A 293 22.05 -20.48 2.31
C PHE A 293 22.46 -21.57 1.32
N THR A 294 22.12 -22.83 1.61
CA THR A 294 22.35 -23.97 0.73
C THR A 294 21.06 -24.76 0.55
N GLY A 295 20.61 -24.94 -0.70
CA GLY A 295 19.39 -25.66 -1.03
C GLY A 295 19.54 -27.19 -0.96
N VAL A 296 19.41 -27.76 0.24
CA VAL A 296 19.49 -29.22 0.49
C VAL A 296 18.37 -29.73 1.40
N ALA A 297 18.02 -31.01 1.25
CA ALA A 297 17.11 -31.69 2.17
C ALA A 297 17.91 -32.34 3.32
N ALA A 298 18.25 -31.55 4.34
CA ALA A 298 18.94 -32.02 5.53
C ALA A 298 18.20 -31.59 6.80
N PRO A 299 18.03 -32.46 7.81
CA PRO A 299 17.42 -32.09 9.09
C PRO A 299 18.32 -31.20 9.96
N ALA A 300 19.62 -31.15 9.63
CA ALA A 300 20.62 -30.30 10.28
C ALA A 300 21.56 -29.73 9.22
N VAL A 301 22.25 -28.64 9.56
CA VAL A 301 23.23 -28.00 8.66
C VAL A 301 24.31 -29.03 8.29
N PRO A 302 24.58 -29.25 6.99
CA PRO A 302 25.65 -30.12 6.55
C PRO A 302 27.01 -29.70 7.14
N PRO A 303 27.92 -30.64 7.42
CA PRO A 303 29.26 -30.28 7.86
C PRO A 303 29.97 -29.45 6.78
N PRO A 304 30.90 -28.55 7.14
CA PRO A 304 31.57 -27.66 6.18
C PRO A 304 32.24 -28.37 5.00
N ALA A 305 32.78 -29.57 5.23
CA ALA A 305 33.36 -30.40 4.17
C ALA A 305 32.32 -30.83 3.12
N ASP A 306 31.10 -31.14 3.54
CA ASP A 306 30.02 -31.54 2.64
C ASP A 306 29.42 -30.31 1.93
N LEU A 307 29.32 -29.15 2.60
CA LEU A 307 28.91 -27.88 1.97
C LEU A 307 29.82 -27.50 0.80
N GLY A 308 31.14 -27.54 1.00
CA GLY A 308 32.09 -27.24 -0.07
C GLY A 308 31.96 -28.19 -1.28
N LYS A 309 31.63 -29.46 -1.04
CA LYS A 309 31.37 -30.43 -2.12
C LYS A 309 30.04 -30.16 -2.81
N LEU A 310 28.98 -29.89 -2.07
CA LEU A 310 27.66 -29.51 -2.61
C LEU A 310 27.75 -28.26 -3.49
N HIS A 311 28.50 -27.24 -3.04
CA HIS A 311 28.70 -26.02 -3.82
C HIS A 311 29.38 -26.31 -5.16
N ARG A 312 30.45 -27.14 -5.17
CA ARG A 312 31.12 -27.56 -6.42
C ARG A 312 30.19 -28.35 -7.35
N ILE A 313 29.32 -29.20 -6.79
CA ILE A 313 28.33 -29.95 -7.56
C ILE A 313 27.35 -29.00 -8.25
N GLY A 314 26.83 -28.00 -7.52
CA GLY A 314 25.98 -26.95 -8.11
C GLY A 314 26.67 -26.19 -9.24
N GLN A 315 27.95 -25.83 -9.05
CA GLN A 315 28.76 -25.17 -10.09
C GLN A 315 28.95 -26.03 -11.33
N LYS A 316 29.23 -27.33 -11.17
CA LYS A 316 29.33 -28.29 -12.29
C LYS A 316 28.05 -28.30 -13.11
N VAL A 317 26.89 -28.34 -12.47
CA VAL A 317 25.60 -28.34 -13.17
C VAL A 317 25.39 -27.05 -13.96
N ALA A 318 25.65 -25.90 -13.34
CA ALA A 318 25.50 -24.61 -14.02
C ALA A 318 26.48 -24.44 -15.19
N ALA A 319 27.68 -25.04 -15.13
CA ALA A 319 28.64 -24.99 -16.24
C ALA A 319 28.13 -25.70 -17.51
N HIS A 320 27.15 -26.60 -17.38
CA HIS A 320 26.49 -27.29 -18.49
C HIS A 320 25.09 -26.72 -18.80
N ALA A 321 24.74 -25.56 -18.23
CA ALA A 321 23.51 -24.85 -18.56
C ALA A 321 23.68 -24.04 -19.85
N LEU A 322 22.66 -24.10 -20.73
CA LEU A 322 22.68 -23.44 -22.02
C LEU A 322 22.44 -21.92 -21.86
N GLN A 323 23.45 -21.12 -22.16
CA GLN A 323 23.49 -19.67 -21.89
C GLN A 323 22.48 -18.80 -22.69
N GLU A 324 21.70 -19.38 -23.61
CA GLU A 324 20.76 -18.61 -24.47
C GLU A 324 19.45 -18.19 -23.78
N GLN A 325 19.21 -18.61 -22.53
CA GLN A 325 17.99 -18.27 -21.79
C GLN A 325 18.27 -17.20 -20.73
N ALA A 326 17.29 -16.30 -20.53
CA ALA A 326 17.28 -15.11 -19.67
C ALA A 326 17.72 -15.39 -18.19
N PRO A 327 17.76 -14.41 -17.25
CA PRO A 327 18.56 -14.47 -16.01
C PRO A 327 18.06 -15.43 -14.89
N GLY A 328 17.39 -16.53 -15.24
CA GLY A 328 16.96 -17.60 -14.34
C GLY A 328 17.69 -18.93 -14.58
N LEU A 329 17.12 -20.02 -14.08
CA LEU A 329 17.65 -21.37 -14.32
C LEU A 329 17.54 -21.71 -15.81
N ALA A 330 18.68 -21.89 -16.46
CA ALA A 330 18.74 -22.28 -17.86
C ALA A 330 18.57 -23.80 -18.03
N ALA A 331 18.12 -24.21 -19.22
CA ALA A 331 18.06 -25.61 -19.60
C ALA A 331 19.44 -26.25 -19.53
N VAL A 332 19.53 -27.44 -18.92
CA VAL A 332 20.79 -28.15 -18.71
C VAL A 332 20.88 -29.35 -19.66
N GLU A 333 22.02 -29.51 -20.32
CA GLU A 333 22.31 -30.72 -21.09
C GLU A 333 22.85 -31.82 -20.16
N TYR A 334 21.94 -32.53 -19.49
CA TYR A 334 22.29 -33.47 -18.41
C TYR A 334 23.22 -34.61 -18.82
N ALA A 335 23.19 -34.98 -20.10
CA ALA A 335 24.09 -35.95 -20.73
C ALA A 335 25.58 -35.64 -20.45
N ASN A 336 25.95 -34.36 -20.46
CA ASN A 336 27.34 -33.93 -20.34
C ASN A 336 27.82 -33.77 -18.90
N VAL A 337 26.91 -33.85 -17.92
CA VAL A 337 27.25 -33.69 -16.49
C VAL A 337 27.71 -35.03 -15.91
N ARG A 338 28.90 -35.05 -15.31
CA ARG A 338 29.51 -36.23 -14.66
C ARG A 338 29.99 -35.90 -13.25
N PHE A 339 29.94 -36.89 -12.36
CA PHE A 339 30.30 -36.73 -10.94
C PHE A 339 31.21 -37.84 -10.45
N ASP A 340 32.06 -37.53 -9.48
CA ASP A 340 32.89 -38.52 -8.81
C ASP A 340 32.06 -39.36 -7.82
N PRO A 341 32.52 -40.58 -7.44
CA PRO A 341 31.75 -41.45 -6.54
C PRO A 341 31.36 -40.83 -5.20
N ASP A 342 32.22 -39.99 -4.62
CA ASP A 342 31.94 -39.29 -3.37
C ASP A 342 30.96 -38.12 -3.54
N GLU A 343 30.94 -37.49 -4.72
CA GLU A 343 29.93 -36.47 -5.06
C GLU A 343 28.55 -37.10 -5.21
N LEU A 344 28.45 -38.27 -5.85
CA LEU A 344 27.18 -39.03 -5.94
C LEU A 344 26.66 -39.45 -4.58
N GLU A 345 27.55 -39.88 -3.67
CA GLU A 345 27.18 -40.19 -2.30
C GLU A 345 26.53 -38.98 -1.61
N ILE A 346 27.12 -37.80 -1.79
CA ILE A 346 26.65 -36.55 -1.20
C ILE A 346 25.32 -36.11 -1.81
N ILE A 347 25.18 -36.16 -3.14
CA ILE A 347 23.90 -35.89 -3.81
C ILE A 347 22.83 -36.84 -3.25
N SER A 348 23.16 -38.12 -3.15
CA SER A 348 22.24 -39.13 -2.62
C SER A 348 21.85 -38.87 -1.17
N ARG A 349 22.78 -38.38 -0.33
CA ARG A 349 22.56 -38.12 1.10
C ARG A 349 21.65 -36.92 1.36
N TYR A 350 21.78 -35.87 0.54
CA TYR A 350 21.10 -34.58 0.73
C TYR A 350 19.87 -34.39 -0.16
N SER A 351 19.55 -35.38 -0.99
CA SER A 351 18.33 -35.42 -1.78
C SER A 351 17.12 -35.83 -0.92
N PRO A 352 15.91 -35.32 -1.19
CA PRO A 352 14.72 -35.67 -0.41
C PRO A 352 14.44 -37.18 -0.38
N PRO A 353 13.89 -37.72 0.73
CA PRO A 353 13.47 -39.12 0.79
C PRO A 353 12.45 -39.45 -0.31
N GLY A 354 12.61 -40.60 -0.95
CA GLY A 354 11.69 -41.09 -2.00
C GLY A 354 11.83 -40.41 -3.36
N VAL A 355 12.69 -39.39 -3.50
CA VAL A 355 12.89 -38.71 -4.80
C VAL A 355 13.50 -39.62 -5.88
N PHE A 356 14.07 -40.74 -5.47
CA PHE A 356 14.66 -41.75 -6.35
C PHE A 356 13.73 -42.94 -6.59
N ASP A 357 12.50 -42.90 -6.10
CA ASP A 357 11.57 -44.00 -6.33
C ASP A 357 10.95 -43.83 -7.75
N ASP A 358 10.81 -44.92 -8.50
CA ASP A 358 10.22 -44.95 -9.86
C ASP A 358 10.85 -43.99 -10.90
N ILE A 359 12.17 -43.75 -10.83
CA ILE A 359 12.90 -42.89 -11.80
C ILE A 359 12.61 -43.29 -13.27
N SER A 360 12.38 -44.58 -13.53
CA SER A 360 12.24 -45.18 -14.86
C SER A 360 10.82 -45.26 -15.43
N ALA A 361 9.78 -44.84 -14.67
CA ALA A 361 8.37 -45.10 -15.01
C ALA A 361 7.95 -44.65 -16.42
N ALA A 362 8.66 -43.67 -17.02
CA ALA A 362 8.65 -43.40 -18.44
C ALA A 362 9.98 -42.76 -18.89
N LEU A 363 10.95 -43.58 -19.31
CA LEU A 363 12.18 -43.07 -19.92
C LEU A 363 11.86 -42.43 -21.29
N PRO A 364 12.18 -41.14 -21.52
CA PRO A 364 11.96 -40.49 -22.81
C PRO A 364 12.83 -41.11 -23.91
N LEU A 365 12.37 -40.99 -25.16
CA LEU A 365 13.07 -41.49 -26.35
C LEU A 365 14.25 -40.60 -26.79
N ALA A 366 14.41 -39.42 -26.20
CA ALA A 366 15.39 -38.41 -26.57
C ALA A 366 16.26 -37.98 -25.38
N PRO A 367 17.47 -37.42 -25.63
CA PRO A 367 18.30 -36.80 -24.59
C PRO A 367 17.51 -35.74 -23.82
N ILE A 368 17.69 -35.69 -22.51
CA ILE A 368 16.99 -34.74 -21.66
C ILE A 368 17.78 -33.44 -21.62
N VAL A 369 17.21 -32.41 -22.25
CA VAL A 369 17.65 -31.02 -22.13
C VAL A 369 16.45 -30.24 -21.59
N ALA A 370 16.49 -29.90 -20.31
CA ALA A 370 15.34 -29.31 -19.63
C ALA A 370 15.76 -28.31 -18.56
N VAL A 371 14.89 -27.34 -18.27
CA VAL A 371 15.01 -26.46 -17.11
C VAL A 371 14.63 -27.29 -15.87
N PRO A 372 15.47 -27.31 -14.81
CA PRO A 372 15.15 -28.07 -13.60
C PRO A 372 13.87 -27.57 -12.92
N ASP A 373 13.08 -28.50 -12.38
CA ASP A 373 11.92 -28.17 -11.53
C ASP A 373 12.35 -27.39 -10.29
N THR A 374 11.62 -26.33 -9.94
CA THR A 374 12.01 -25.44 -8.85
C THR A 374 11.33 -25.79 -7.54
N ARG A 375 12.08 -25.74 -6.44
CA ARG A 375 11.57 -25.76 -5.07
C ARG A 375 11.80 -24.40 -4.41
N VAL A 376 10.77 -23.84 -3.80
CA VAL A 376 10.86 -22.57 -3.07
C VAL A 376 11.32 -22.83 -1.64
N ALA A 377 12.28 -22.04 -1.16
CA ALA A 377 12.72 -21.99 0.21
C ALA A 377 12.49 -20.59 0.77
N THR A 378 11.71 -20.48 1.84
CA THR A 378 11.43 -19.24 2.55
C THR A 378 12.37 -19.09 3.74
N VAL A 379 13.16 -18.03 3.76
CA VAL A 379 14.07 -17.68 4.85
C VAL A 379 13.48 -16.51 5.62
N THR A 380 13.23 -16.72 6.91
CA THR A 380 12.77 -15.70 7.85
C THR A 380 13.94 -15.30 8.75
N VAL A 381 14.17 -14.00 8.86
CA VAL A 381 15.19 -13.39 9.70
C VAL A 381 14.50 -12.58 10.79
N THR A 382 14.77 -12.89 12.05
CA THR A 382 14.27 -12.13 13.20
C THR A 382 15.44 -11.42 13.88
N ALA A 383 15.32 -10.11 14.04
CA ALA A 383 16.31 -9.27 14.69
C ALA A 383 15.84 -8.87 16.09
N ARG A 384 16.71 -9.08 17.08
CA ARG A 384 16.46 -8.74 18.49
C ARG A 384 17.69 -8.14 19.15
N PRO A 385 17.53 -7.37 20.24
CA PRO A 385 18.65 -6.99 21.08
C PRO A 385 19.36 -8.22 21.63
N ALA A 386 20.68 -8.20 21.66
CA ALA A 386 21.48 -9.30 22.21
C ALA A 386 21.02 -9.69 23.62
N GLY A 387 20.73 -10.98 23.82
CA GLY A 387 20.29 -11.51 25.12
C GLY A 387 18.83 -11.20 25.50
N SER A 388 18.05 -10.60 24.61
CA SER A 388 16.60 -10.39 24.79
C SER A 388 15.78 -11.42 24.03
N THR A 389 14.54 -11.66 24.45
CA THR A 389 13.54 -12.42 23.66
C THR A 389 12.64 -11.53 22.82
N THR A 390 12.71 -10.21 23.00
CA THR A 390 11.87 -9.25 22.28
C THR A 390 12.37 -9.06 20.86
N VAL A 391 11.61 -9.58 19.89
CA VAL A 391 11.82 -9.31 18.47
C VAL A 391 11.50 -7.84 18.18
N ARG A 392 12.42 -7.15 17.51
CA ARG A 392 12.26 -5.73 17.12
C ARG A 392 12.12 -5.55 15.62
N GLY A 393 12.57 -6.51 14.82
CA GLY A 393 12.40 -6.50 13.38
C GLY A 393 12.32 -7.91 12.82
N THR A 394 11.57 -8.08 11.73
CA THR A 394 11.48 -9.35 11.00
C THR A 394 11.60 -9.06 9.51
N GLY A 395 12.48 -9.77 8.83
CA GLY A 395 12.59 -9.80 7.38
C GLY A 395 12.27 -11.20 6.87
N CYS A 396 11.77 -11.29 5.64
CA CYS A 396 11.51 -12.57 4.97
C CYS A 396 11.88 -12.45 3.49
N PHE A 397 12.47 -13.50 2.93
CA PHE A 397 12.78 -13.58 1.51
C PHE A 397 12.77 -15.05 1.04
N GLN A 398 12.76 -15.26 -0.26
CA GLN A 398 12.61 -16.59 -0.86
C GLN A 398 13.71 -16.88 -1.88
N PHE A 399 14.28 -18.08 -1.82
CA PHE A 399 15.13 -18.66 -2.85
C PHE A 399 14.34 -19.66 -3.68
N GLN A 400 14.59 -19.71 -4.98
CA GLN A 400 14.13 -20.78 -5.86
C GLN A 400 15.29 -21.71 -6.18
N VAL A 401 15.14 -22.98 -5.85
CA VAL A 401 16.19 -23.99 -6.00
C VAL A 401 15.80 -24.98 -7.09
N GLY A 402 16.54 -24.97 -8.20
CA GLY A 402 16.39 -25.90 -9.31
C GLY A 402 16.87 -27.30 -8.95
N PHE A 403 15.95 -28.25 -8.94
CA PHE A 403 16.18 -29.65 -8.59
C PHE A 403 16.40 -30.50 -9.84
N TRP A 404 17.67 -30.72 -10.16
CA TRP A 404 18.12 -31.35 -11.42
C TRP A 404 18.35 -32.87 -11.32
N VAL A 405 18.39 -33.44 -10.11
CA VAL A 405 18.94 -34.79 -9.86
C VAL A 405 18.16 -35.89 -10.57
N VAL A 406 16.83 -35.78 -10.66
CA VAL A 406 15.97 -36.81 -11.28
C VAL A 406 16.16 -36.85 -12.80
N ASP A 407 16.10 -35.69 -13.45
CA ASP A 407 16.29 -35.59 -14.90
C ASP A 407 17.71 -35.99 -15.31
N TRP A 408 18.69 -35.61 -14.49
CA TRP A 408 20.05 -36.10 -14.65
C TRP A 408 20.11 -37.62 -14.55
N ALA A 409 19.57 -38.25 -13.51
CA ALA A 409 19.58 -39.70 -13.36
C ALA A 409 18.92 -40.44 -14.53
N ARG A 410 17.78 -39.93 -15.03
CA ARG A 410 17.10 -40.47 -16.22
C ARG A 410 17.97 -40.40 -17.47
N SER A 411 18.66 -39.27 -17.68
CA SER A 411 19.56 -39.11 -18.83
C SER A 411 20.66 -40.18 -18.86
N LYS A 412 21.20 -40.55 -17.69
CA LYS A 412 22.26 -41.57 -17.55
C LYS A 412 21.77 -42.98 -17.83
N ILE A 413 20.54 -43.30 -17.42
CA ILE A 413 19.90 -44.57 -17.78
C ILE A 413 19.70 -44.66 -19.29
N ILE A 414 19.25 -43.58 -19.94
CA ILE A 414 19.04 -43.53 -21.40
C ILE A 414 20.36 -43.76 -22.14
N GLU A 415 21.43 -43.08 -21.76
CA GLU A 415 22.76 -43.25 -22.37
C GLU A 415 23.29 -44.67 -22.23
N ALA A 416 23.22 -45.25 -21.03
CA ALA A 416 23.67 -46.62 -20.79
C ALA A 416 22.88 -47.65 -21.62
N VAL A 417 21.54 -47.49 -21.70
CA VAL A 417 20.68 -48.37 -22.51
C VAL A 417 20.94 -48.19 -24.01
N ALA A 418 21.22 -46.97 -24.46
CA ALA A 418 21.48 -46.66 -25.87
C ALA A 418 22.84 -47.21 -26.36
N ALA A 419 23.85 -47.24 -25.48
CA ALA A 419 25.20 -47.69 -25.81
C ALA A 419 25.30 -49.21 -26.08
N VAL A 420 24.35 -50.01 -25.61
CA VAL A 420 24.41 -51.48 -25.70
C VAL A 420 23.54 -52.03 -26.84
N GLN A 421 24.15 -52.87 -27.68
CA GLN A 421 23.55 -53.46 -28.87
C GLN A 421 22.66 -54.68 -28.56
N VAL A 422 21.67 -54.52 -27.66
CA VAL A 422 20.80 -55.60 -27.16
C VAL A 422 20.12 -56.37 -28.30
N GLY A 423 19.57 -55.67 -29.28
CA GLY A 423 18.85 -56.29 -30.41
C GLY A 423 19.73 -57.21 -31.26
N SER A 424 20.98 -56.81 -31.51
CA SER A 424 21.92 -57.64 -32.30
C SER A 424 22.27 -58.95 -31.59
N ARG A 425 22.61 -58.87 -30.29
CA ARG A 425 22.99 -60.03 -29.47
C ARG A 425 21.83 -61.01 -29.28
N ILE A 426 20.62 -60.49 -29.04
CA ILE A 426 19.41 -61.31 -28.99
C ILE A 426 19.11 -61.91 -30.37
N GLY A 427 19.28 -61.15 -31.45
CA GLY A 427 19.12 -61.68 -32.82
C GLY A 427 20.10 -62.81 -33.15
N ASP A 428 21.37 -62.67 -32.77
CA ASP A 428 22.38 -63.72 -32.94
C ASP A 428 22.06 -64.95 -32.12
N LEU A 429 21.62 -64.78 -30.88
CA LEU A 429 21.16 -65.87 -30.02
C LEU A 429 19.97 -66.61 -30.63
N LEU A 430 18.95 -65.88 -31.10
CA LEU A 430 17.78 -66.49 -31.72
C LEU A 430 18.12 -67.19 -33.04
N ARG A 431 19.04 -66.65 -33.85
CA ARG A 431 19.52 -67.31 -35.08
C ARG A 431 20.20 -68.65 -34.80
N GLN A 432 20.90 -68.80 -33.68
CA GLN A 432 21.53 -70.07 -33.29
C GLN A 432 20.51 -71.18 -32.94
N GLY A 433 19.26 -70.80 -32.66
CA GLY A 433 18.13 -71.70 -32.43
C GLY A 433 17.46 -72.21 -33.71
N ILE A 434 17.80 -71.65 -34.88
CA ILE A 434 17.26 -72.09 -36.17
C ILE A 434 18.04 -73.33 -36.62
N THR A 435 17.34 -74.43 -36.85
CA THR A 435 17.90 -75.69 -37.38
C THR A 435 17.02 -76.20 -38.51
N GLU A 436 17.57 -76.31 -39.72
CA GLU A 436 16.94 -76.79 -40.97
C GLU A 436 15.48 -76.33 -41.17
N ASP A 437 14.48 -76.94 -40.50
CA ASP A 437 13.04 -76.58 -40.60
C ASP A 437 12.32 -76.35 -39.25
N ARG A 438 13.03 -76.15 -38.13
CA ARG A 438 12.41 -75.94 -36.81
C ARG A 438 13.19 -74.95 -35.95
N PHE A 439 12.46 -74.21 -35.11
CA PHE A 439 13.04 -73.40 -34.05
C PHE A 439 13.20 -74.22 -32.75
N ASP A 440 14.44 -74.37 -32.29
CA ASP A 440 14.77 -75.04 -31.03
C ASP A 440 14.84 -74.02 -29.87
N SER A 441 13.72 -73.87 -29.15
CA SER A 441 13.65 -72.98 -27.98
C SER A 441 14.53 -73.46 -26.82
N GLY A 442 14.79 -74.77 -26.70
CA GLY A 442 15.64 -75.34 -25.66
C GLY A 442 17.09 -74.89 -25.80
N LYS A 443 17.63 -74.96 -27.02
CA LYS A 443 19.00 -74.52 -27.35
C LYS A 443 19.21 -73.02 -27.11
N VAL A 444 18.20 -72.20 -27.41
CA VAL A 444 18.21 -70.75 -27.12
C VAL A 444 18.16 -70.51 -25.62
N THR A 445 17.28 -71.21 -24.92
CA THR A 445 17.06 -71.05 -23.47
C THR A 445 18.28 -71.47 -22.64
N GLU A 446 19.08 -72.43 -23.11
CA GLU A 446 20.34 -72.84 -22.49
C GLU A 446 21.42 -71.75 -22.57
N ARG A 447 21.50 -71.02 -23.70
CA ARG A 447 22.51 -69.96 -23.94
C ARG A 447 22.06 -68.55 -23.52
N LEU A 448 20.78 -68.38 -23.27
CA LEU A 448 20.17 -67.12 -22.85
C LEU A 448 20.81 -66.50 -21.59
N PRO A 449 21.14 -67.26 -20.52
CA PRO A 449 21.80 -66.70 -19.33
C PRO A 449 23.14 -66.05 -19.64
N PHE A 450 24.00 -66.70 -20.44
CA PHE A 450 25.32 -66.16 -20.83
C PHE A 450 25.20 -64.91 -21.68
N THR A 451 24.25 -64.89 -22.62
CA THR A 451 24.01 -63.73 -23.48
C THR A 451 23.50 -62.54 -22.68
N LEU A 452 22.54 -62.76 -21.77
CA LEU A 452 22.01 -61.71 -20.90
C LEU A 452 23.06 -61.23 -19.88
N GLN A 453 23.94 -62.10 -19.40
CA GLN A 453 25.04 -61.73 -18.52
C GLN A 453 26.06 -60.84 -19.26
N GLY A 454 26.49 -61.22 -20.46
CA GLY A 454 27.40 -60.38 -21.25
C GLY A 454 26.75 -59.05 -21.67
N ILE A 455 25.43 -59.01 -21.89
CA ILE A 455 24.70 -57.75 -22.06
C ILE A 455 24.75 -56.94 -20.75
N GLY A 456 24.54 -57.55 -19.59
CA GLY A 456 24.64 -56.89 -18.28
C GLY A 456 26.01 -56.28 -18.03
N ASP A 457 27.09 -56.97 -18.38
CA ASP A 457 28.47 -56.47 -18.19
C ASP A 457 28.75 -55.23 -19.05
N ASP A 458 28.32 -55.24 -20.32
CA ASP A 458 28.43 -54.07 -21.21
C ASP A 458 27.67 -52.86 -20.66
N VAL A 459 26.51 -53.10 -20.05
CA VAL A 459 25.67 -52.06 -19.46
C VAL A 459 26.36 -51.42 -18.27
N GLN A 460 26.95 -52.23 -17.39
CA GLN A 460 27.70 -51.73 -16.25
C GLN A 460 28.89 -50.86 -16.71
N LEU A 461 29.60 -51.30 -17.76
CA LEU A 461 30.68 -50.52 -18.35
C LEU A 461 30.20 -49.21 -19.00
N ALA A 462 29.08 -49.24 -19.73
CA ALA A 462 28.48 -48.05 -20.33
C ALA A 462 28.01 -47.06 -19.26
N LEU A 463 27.41 -47.57 -18.19
CA LEU A 463 26.95 -46.77 -17.07
C LEU A 463 28.11 -46.08 -16.35
N LYS A 464 29.22 -46.79 -16.10
CA LYS A 464 30.44 -46.20 -15.53
C LYS A 464 30.93 -45.00 -16.34
N ARG A 465 31.05 -45.17 -17.65
CA ARG A 465 31.51 -44.12 -18.58
C ARG A 465 30.58 -42.91 -18.64
N SER A 466 29.29 -43.11 -18.39
CA SER A 466 28.27 -42.06 -18.41
C SER A 466 28.16 -41.30 -17.08
N LEU A 467 28.29 -42.00 -15.95
CA LEU A 467 28.16 -41.44 -14.60
C LEU A 467 29.41 -40.69 -14.14
N PHE A 468 30.58 -41.31 -14.31
CA PHE A 468 31.81 -40.86 -13.65
C PHE A 468 32.71 -40.07 -14.57
N THR A 469 33.43 -39.11 -13.98
CA THR A 469 34.46 -38.35 -14.67
C THR A 469 35.61 -39.27 -15.10
N ASP A 470 36.01 -40.20 -14.23
CA ASP A 470 36.94 -41.29 -14.54
C ASP A 470 36.17 -42.58 -14.93
N PRO A 471 36.34 -43.09 -16.16
CA PRO A 471 35.66 -44.31 -16.60
C PRO A 471 36.26 -45.61 -16.03
N ASP A 472 37.48 -45.59 -15.49
CA ASP A 472 38.22 -46.78 -14.99
C ASP A 472 38.00 -47.02 -13.49
N VAL A 473 36.99 -46.38 -12.90
CA VAL A 473 36.57 -46.56 -11.51
C VAL A 473 36.26 -48.04 -11.25
N GLY A 474 36.94 -48.59 -10.24
CA GLY A 474 36.77 -49.99 -9.81
C GLY A 474 35.32 -50.30 -9.44
N ASP A 475 34.91 -51.56 -9.59
CA ASP A 475 33.55 -52.00 -9.24
C ASP A 475 33.21 -51.66 -7.78
N ASP A 476 34.21 -51.75 -6.88
CA ASP A 476 34.12 -51.40 -5.47
C ASP A 476 33.82 -49.91 -5.22
N GLN A 477 34.30 -49.02 -6.09
CA GLN A 477 34.08 -47.58 -6.00
C GLN A 477 32.74 -47.15 -6.61
N LEU A 478 32.21 -47.90 -7.57
CA LEU A 478 30.84 -47.73 -8.07
C LEU A 478 29.81 -47.80 -6.93
N HIS A 479 30.09 -48.66 -5.95
CA HIS A 479 29.24 -48.89 -4.78
C HIS A 479 29.24 -47.73 -3.78
N ARG A 480 30.16 -46.76 -3.90
CA ARG A 480 30.21 -45.56 -3.05
C ARG A 480 29.18 -44.49 -3.45
N GLY A 481 28.55 -44.57 -4.62
CA GLY A 481 27.58 -43.59 -5.11
C GLY A 481 26.23 -43.51 -4.37
N GLY A 482 26.11 -44.08 -3.17
CA GLY A 482 24.93 -44.02 -2.32
C GLY A 482 23.67 -44.66 -2.92
N LYS A 483 22.48 -44.37 -2.36
CA LYS A 483 21.18 -44.89 -2.85
C LYS A 483 20.95 -44.50 -4.32
N LEU A 484 21.40 -43.31 -4.73
CA LEU A 484 21.24 -42.82 -6.11
C LEU A 484 21.93 -43.72 -7.13
N GLY A 485 23.21 -44.05 -6.94
CA GLY A 485 23.94 -44.95 -7.84
C GLY A 485 23.29 -46.33 -7.93
N GLN A 486 22.78 -46.84 -6.81
CA GLN A 486 22.08 -48.14 -6.74
C GLN A 486 20.82 -48.17 -7.58
N VAL A 487 19.98 -47.14 -7.43
CA VAL A 487 18.73 -47.02 -8.19
C VAL A 487 19.05 -46.92 -9.68
N ILE A 488 20.00 -46.07 -10.08
CA ILE A 488 20.38 -45.91 -11.48
C ILE A 488 20.84 -47.26 -12.08
N ALA A 489 21.70 -48.00 -11.40
CA ALA A 489 22.19 -49.30 -11.87
C ALA A 489 21.06 -50.35 -11.97
N GLN A 490 20.16 -50.37 -10.98
CA GLN A 490 18.99 -51.26 -10.97
C GLN A 490 18.05 -50.94 -12.15
N GLU A 491 17.69 -49.68 -12.32
CA GLU A 491 16.75 -49.22 -13.33
C GLU A 491 17.31 -49.38 -14.75
N ALA A 492 18.62 -49.15 -14.95
CA ALA A 492 19.28 -49.46 -16.22
C ALA A 492 19.18 -50.96 -16.54
N THR A 493 19.51 -51.83 -15.57
CA THR A 493 19.42 -53.29 -15.74
C THR A 493 17.98 -53.73 -16.08
N ALA A 494 16.97 -53.18 -15.40
CA ALA A 494 15.57 -53.45 -15.66
C ALA A 494 15.13 -52.97 -17.07
N ALA A 495 15.54 -51.77 -17.48
CA ALA A 495 15.24 -51.21 -18.79
C ALA A 495 15.80 -52.07 -19.94
N ILE A 496 17.01 -52.62 -19.78
CA ILE A 496 17.59 -53.55 -20.74
C ILE A 496 16.87 -54.89 -20.76
N GLY A 497 16.43 -55.41 -19.61
CA GLY A 497 15.59 -56.61 -19.58
C GLY A 497 14.29 -56.43 -20.37
N ALA A 498 13.64 -55.27 -20.21
CA ALA A 498 12.48 -54.91 -21.02
C ALA A 498 12.81 -54.80 -22.52
N ARG A 499 13.97 -54.23 -22.88
CA ARG A 499 14.43 -54.12 -24.27
C ARG A 499 14.76 -55.49 -24.88
N ALA A 500 15.37 -56.39 -24.12
CA ALA A 500 15.65 -57.76 -24.54
C ALA A 500 14.34 -58.53 -24.79
N ASN A 501 13.36 -58.42 -23.88
CA ASN A 501 12.04 -59.00 -24.07
C ASN A 501 11.34 -58.47 -25.34
N ARG A 502 11.36 -57.15 -25.57
CA ARG A 502 10.84 -56.56 -26.82
C ARG A 502 11.57 -57.07 -28.04
N ALA A 503 12.91 -57.16 -27.99
CA ALA A 503 13.70 -57.68 -29.09
C ALA A 503 13.34 -59.15 -29.41
N VAL A 504 13.17 -60.00 -28.39
CA VAL A 504 12.72 -61.39 -28.57
C VAL A 504 11.36 -61.43 -29.27
N VAL A 505 10.38 -60.65 -28.78
CA VAL A 505 9.04 -60.59 -29.37
C VAL A 505 9.08 -60.13 -30.82
N THR A 506 9.79 -59.05 -31.11
CA THR A 506 9.85 -58.47 -32.46
C THR A 506 10.62 -59.35 -33.43
N LEU A 507 11.78 -59.89 -33.04
CA LEU A 507 12.64 -60.68 -33.93
C LEU A 507 12.04 -62.05 -34.23
N LEU A 508 11.40 -62.71 -33.26
CA LEU A 508 10.70 -63.98 -33.52
C LEU A 508 9.50 -63.79 -34.47
N GLN A 509 8.77 -62.67 -34.33
CA GLN A 509 7.73 -62.33 -35.29
C GLN A 509 8.30 -62.09 -36.69
N GLN A 510 9.41 -61.35 -36.79
CA GLN A 510 10.10 -61.13 -38.08
C GLN A 510 10.61 -62.44 -38.71
N PHE A 511 11.04 -63.43 -37.93
CA PHE A 511 11.43 -64.74 -38.46
C PHE A 511 10.23 -65.54 -38.97
N ALA A 512 9.10 -65.52 -38.26
CA ALA A 512 7.87 -66.17 -38.72
C ALA A 512 7.30 -65.53 -40.00
N ASP A 513 7.48 -64.21 -40.15
CA ASP A 513 7.02 -63.44 -41.33
C ASP A 513 8.03 -63.52 -42.51
N SER A 514 9.23 -64.08 -42.32
CA SER A 514 10.28 -64.12 -43.33
C SER A 514 10.18 -65.35 -44.24
N PRO A 515 10.15 -65.19 -45.58
CA PRO A 515 10.15 -66.32 -46.51
C PRO A 515 11.50 -67.07 -46.59
N GLU A 516 12.56 -66.52 -46.00
CA GLU A 516 13.92 -67.10 -46.02
C GLU A 516 14.23 -67.99 -44.80
N VAL A 517 13.37 -67.98 -43.77
CA VAL A 517 13.58 -68.69 -42.50
C VAL A 517 12.31 -69.48 -42.16
N PRO A 518 12.27 -70.81 -42.34
CA PRO A 518 11.07 -71.61 -42.10
C PRO A 518 10.88 -71.86 -40.60
N VAL A 519 10.16 -70.97 -39.91
CA VAL A 519 9.66 -71.21 -38.55
C VAL A 519 8.14 -71.17 -38.58
N GLU A 520 7.49 -72.29 -38.21
CA GLU A 520 6.03 -72.30 -38.11
C GLU A 520 5.52 -71.32 -37.05
N GLU A 521 4.42 -70.62 -37.34
CA GLU A 521 3.88 -69.56 -36.48
C GLU A 521 3.51 -70.06 -35.08
N ALA A 522 3.08 -71.33 -34.97
CA ALA A 522 2.77 -71.97 -33.68
C ALA A 522 4.03 -72.17 -32.82
N ASP A 523 5.12 -72.62 -33.43
CA ASP A 523 6.41 -72.82 -32.76
C ASP A 523 7.03 -71.49 -32.34
N ALA A 524 6.95 -70.45 -33.19
CA ALA A 524 7.39 -69.10 -32.86
C ALA A 524 6.62 -68.52 -31.65
N ARG A 525 5.30 -68.76 -31.57
CA ARG A 525 4.45 -68.27 -30.48
C ARG A 525 4.72 -68.98 -29.14
N ALA A 526 4.95 -70.29 -29.18
CA ALA A 526 5.35 -71.08 -28.01
C ALA A 526 6.74 -70.66 -27.51
N ALA A 527 7.72 -70.59 -28.41
CA ALA A 527 9.08 -70.15 -28.11
C ALA A 527 9.12 -68.73 -27.55
N ARG A 528 8.32 -67.79 -28.10
CA ARG A 528 8.20 -66.43 -27.56
C ARG A 528 7.79 -66.44 -26.09
N THR A 529 6.78 -67.22 -25.75
CA THR A 529 6.25 -67.29 -24.37
C THR A 529 7.30 -67.85 -23.41
N GLU A 530 7.96 -68.95 -23.80
CA GLU A 530 9.01 -69.60 -23.02
C GLU A 530 10.23 -68.70 -22.82
N ILE A 531 10.77 -68.12 -23.90
CA ILE A 531 11.99 -67.30 -23.87
C ILE A 531 11.73 -65.99 -23.10
N VAL A 532 10.59 -65.33 -23.29
CA VAL A 532 10.25 -64.10 -22.55
C VAL A 532 10.09 -64.39 -21.06
N GLN A 533 9.45 -65.50 -20.69
CA GLN A 533 9.32 -65.89 -19.28
C GLN A 533 10.69 -66.14 -18.65
N ARG A 534 11.57 -66.89 -19.34
CA ARG A 534 12.93 -67.17 -18.87
C ARG A 534 13.79 -65.91 -18.80
N ALA A 535 13.77 -65.06 -19.83
CA ALA A 535 14.50 -63.80 -19.88
C ALA A 535 14.06 -62.84 -18.76
N SER A 536 12.75 -62.76 -18.49
CA SER A 536 12.21 -61.96 -17.39
C SER A 536 12.67 -62.45 -16.02
N GLN A 537 12.73 -63.77 -15.80
CA GLN A 537 13.25 -64.34 -14.56
C GLN A 537 14.74 -64.04 -14.37
N ILE A 538 15.55 -64.20 -15.42
CA ILE A 538 16.99 -63.95 -15.38
C ILE A 538 17.28 -62.46 -15.12
N THR A 539 16.60 -61.56 -15.84
CA THR A 539 16.81 -60.12 -15.73
C THR A 539 16.32 -59.56 -14.39
N ALA A 540 15.21 -60.08 -13.84
CA ALA A 540 14.77 -59.78 -12.49
C ALA A 540 15.80 -60.24 -11.44
N GLY A 541 16.39 -61.43 -11.63
CA GLY A 541 17.49 -61.94 -10.80
C GLY A 541 18.73 -61.04 -10.84
N PHE A 542 19.11 -60.52 -12.01
CA PHE A 542 20.21 -59.57 -12.13
C PHE A 542 19.91 -58.24 -11.43
N ALA A 543 18.73 -57.66 -11.64
CA ALA A 543 18.34 -56.42 -10.96
C ALA A 543 18.32 -56.59 -9.42
N GLN A 544 17.84 -57.74 -8.93
CA GLN A 544 17.85 -58.06 -7.50
C GLN A 544 19.25 -58.34 -6.96
N SER A 545 20.11 -59.01 -7.74
CA SER A 545 21.52 -59.25 -7.39
C SER A 545 22.29 -57.94 -7.27
N GLN A 546 22.10 -57.01 -8.22
CA GLN A 546 22.65 -55.66 -8.13
C GLN A 546 22.19 -55.00 -6.83
N ARG A 547 20.88 -54.98 -6.56
CA ARG A 547 20.34 -54.43 -5.30
C ARG A 547 20.99 -55.04 -4.04
N GLN A 548 21.23 -56.34 -4.02
CA GLN A 548 21.88 -57.03 -2.89
C GLN A 548 23.37 -56.72 -2.76
N LEU A 549 24.12 -56.70 -3.86
CA LEU A 549 25.54 -56.32 -3.91
C LEU A 549 25.78 -54.92 -3.33
N PHE A 550 24.88 -53.99 -3.65
CA PHE A 550 24.95 -52.64 -3.13
C PHE A 550 24.45 -52.49 -1.68
N THR A 551 23.64 -53.44 -1.16
CA THR A 551 23.09 -53.40 0.21
C THR A 551 23.99 -54.11 1.24
N ALA A 552 24.61 -55.24 0.88
CA ALA A 552 25.37 -56.08 1.80
C ALA A 552 26.64 -55.40 2.36
N THR A 553 27.24 -54.49 1.61
CA THR A 553 28.51 -53.84 1.98
C THR A 553 28.33 -52.70 3.00
N ARG A 554 27.09 -52.25 3.27
CA ARG A 554 26.79 -51.31 4.37
C ARG A 554 26.93 -51.94 5.77
N LEU A 555 26.98 -53.27 5.86
CA LEU A 555 27.13 -54.01 7.12
C LEU A 555 28.58 -54.42 7.41
N GLY A 556 29.53 -54.08 6.52
CA GLY A 556 30.93 -54.50 6.59
C GLY A 556 31.94 -53.36 6.75
N GLY A 557 31.55 -52.22 7.33
CA GLY A 557 32.43 -51.07 7.61
C GLY A 557 32.21 -50.52 9.00
#